data_AF-A0A9D6Q3Y1-F1
#
_entry.id   AF-A0A9D6Q3Y1-F1
#
_cell.length_a   1.000
_cell.length_b   1.000
_cell.length_c   1.000
_cell.angle_alpha   90.00
_cell.angle_beta   90.00
_cell.angle_gamma   90.00
#
_symmetry.space_group_name_H-M   'P 1'
#
loop_
_entity.id
_entity.type
_entity.pdbx_description
1 polymer ?
#
loop_
_entity_poly.entity_id
_entity_poly.type
_entity_poly.pdbx_seq_one_letter_code
_entity_poly.pdbx_strand_id
1 'polypeptide(L)' 'MEAIGTKRAMPSHRIAMPEKMPDTEGYEKWVTEFAPLIRFLAHRLAFRLPPYLDVDDLMNAGVIGLM' A
#
# COMPACT_ATOMS: atom_id res chain seq x y z
N MET A 1 19.57 23.16 -37.75
CA MET A 1 19.06 23.53 -36.41
C MET A 1 17.92 22.59 -36.07
N GLU A 2 18.21 21.45 -35.46
CA GLU A 2 17.32 20.80 -34.49
C GLU A 2 18.22 19.97 -33.58
N ALA A 3 18.39 20.46 -32.37
CA ALA A 3 19.04 19.74 -31.29
C ALA A 3 17.94 19.24 -30.36
N ILE A 4 17.50 18.00 -30.54
CA ILE A 4 16.79 17.27 -29.48
C ILE A 4 17.82 16.47 -28.71
N GLY A 5 18.39 17.16 -27.72
CA GLY A 5 19.26 16.60 -26.72
C GLY A 5 18.53 15.56 -25.88
N THR A 6 19.12 14.37 -25.85
CA THR A 6 19.22 13.47 -24.68
C THR A 6 18.91 14.14 -23.34
N LYS A 7 17.86 13.68 -22.64
CA LYS A 7 17.73 13.52 -21.17
C LYS A 7 16.49 12.66 -20.91
N ARG A 8 16.42 11.72 -19.97
CA ARG A 8 17.34 11.06 -19.04
C ARG A 8 16.46 10.02 -18.32
N ALA A 9 17.03 8.85 -18.04
CA ALA A 9 16.76 8.00 -16.88
C ALA A 9 15.33 7.49 -16.61
N MET A 10 15.17 6.16 -16.67
CA MET A 10 14.23 5.44 -15.80
C MET A 10 14.68 5.63 -14.34
N PRO A 11 13.77 5.76 -13.36
CA PRO A 11 13.88 4.80 -12.26
C PRO A 11 12.55 4.28 -11.69
N SER A 12 12.54 2.96 -11.53
CA SER A 12 12.20 2.23 -10.30
C SER A 12 10.76 2.31 -9.79
N HIS A 13 9.97 1.30 -10.14
CA HIS A 13 8.77 0.83 -9.43
C HIS A 13 7.89 1.95 -8.83
N ARG A 14 7.37 2.83 -9.69
CA ARG A 14 6.23 3.66 -9.28
C ARG A 14 5.02 2.73 -9.25
N ILE A 15 4.48 2.46 -8.07
CA ILE A 15 3.10 1.99 -7.96
C ILE A 15 2.27 3.04 -8.71
N ALA A 16 1.68 2.65 -9.84
CA ALA A 16 0.79 3.52 -10.57
C ALA A 16 -0.43 3.74 -9.67
N MET A 17 -0.45 4.88 -8.98
CA MET A 17 -1.65 5.35 -8.30
C MET A 17 -2.74 5.44 -9.38
N PRO A 18 -3.92 4.85 -9.19
CA PRO A 18 -4.93 4.91 -10.23
C PRO A 18 -5.29 6.37 -10.50
N GLU A 19 -5.55 6.68 -11.76
CA GLU A 19 -5.97 8.03 -12.20
C GLU A 19 -7.29 8.46 -11.55
N LYS A 20 -8.09 7.49 -11.09
CA LYS A 20 -9.35 7.67 -10.38
C LYS A 20 -9.40 6.78 -9.15
N MET A 21 -9.90 7.32 -8.04
CA MET A 21 -10.15 6.55 -6.83
C MET A 21 -11.09 5.38 -7.15
N PRO A 22 -10.81 4.15 -6.66
CA PRO A 22 -11.69 3.02 -6.90
C PRO A 22 -13.09 3.30 -6.37
N ASP A 23 -14.09 2.74 -7.06
CA ASP A 23 -15.43 2.63 -6.49
C ASP A 23 -15.45 1.60 -5.36
N THR A 24 -16.59 1.45 -4.69
CA THR A 24 -16.72 0.52 -3.56
C THR A 24 -16.30 -0.91 -3.94
N GLU A 25 -16.63 -1.37 -5.15
CA GLU A 25 -16.25 -2.71 -5.60
C GLU A 25 -14.74 -2.84 -5.87
N GLY A 26 -14.12 -1.82 -6.47
CA GLY A 26 -12.67 -1.75 -6.63
C GLY A 26 -11.92 -1.74 -5.30
N TYR A 27 -12.47 -1.04 -4.31
CA TYR A 27 -11.92 -1.01 -2.95
C TYR A 27 -11.98 -2.39 -2.28
N GLU A 28 -13.13 -3.08 -2.31
CA GLU A 28 -13.26 -4.44 -1.73
C GLU A 28 -12.27 -5.43 -2.36
N LYS A 29 -12.03 -5.30 -3.67
CA LYS A 29 -11.01 -6.10 -4.38
C LYS A 29 -9.62 -5.81 -3.84
N TRP A 30 -9.27 -4.53 -3.65
CA TRP A 30 -7.99 -4.14 -3.08
C TRP A 30 -7.80 -4.61 -1.64
N VAL A 31 -8.81 -4.46 -0.78
CA VAL A 31 -8.74 -4.98 0.59
C VAL A 31 -8.44 -6.47 0.57
N THR A 32 -9.15 -7.22 -0.26
CA THR A 32 -8.97 -8.66 -0.37
C THR A 32 -7.56 -9.02 -0.89
N GLU A 33 -7.07 -8.31 -1.89
CA GLU A 33 -5.76 -8.51 -2.51
C GLU A 33 -4.61 -8.19 -1.55
N PHE A 34 -4.73 -7.11 -0.77
CA PHE A 34 -3.69 -6.64 0.14
C PHE A 34 -3.81 -7.20 1.56
N ALA A 35 -4.95 -7.81 1.94
CA ALA A 35 -5.14 -8.41 3.26
C ALA A 35 -4.01 -9.38 3.68
N PRO A 36 -3.45 -10.26 2.82
CA PRO A 36 -2.31 -11.09 3.17
C PRO A 36 -1.06 -10.27 3.53
N LEU A 37 -0.81 -9.17 2.83
CA LEU A 37 0.32 -8.28 3.10
C LEU A 37 0.12 -7.52 4.42
N ILE A 38 -1.08 -7.00 4.66
CA ILE A 38 -1.44 -6.35 5.92
C ILE A 38 -1.23 -7.34 7.08
N ARG A 39 -1.71 -8.59 6.95
CA ARG A 39 -1.49 -9.67 7.92
C ARG A 39 -0.01 -9.93 8.18
N PHE A 40 0.79 -10.03 7.13
CA PHE A 40 2.23 -10.26 7.27
C PHE A 40 2.91 -9.13 8.05
N LEU A 41 2.61 -7.88 7.70
CA LEU A 41 3.19 -6.70 8.35
C LEU A 41 2.71 -6.57 9.80
N ALA A 42 1.42 -6.76 10.07
CA ALA A 42 0.85 -6.71 11.41
C ALA A 42 1.55 -7.70 12.35
N HIS A 43 1.68 -8.97 11.97
CA HIS A 43 2.40 -9.96 12.78
C HIS A 43 3.89 -9.62 12.96
N ARG A 44 4.54 -9.07 11.93
CA ARG A 44 5.94 -8.65 12.02
C ARG A 44 6.13 -7.46 12.97
N LEU A 45 5.17 -6.56 13.04
CA LEU A 45 5.20 -5.39 13.92
C LEU A 45 4.72 -5.74 15.33
N ALA A 46 3.87 -6.76 15.49
CA ALA A 46 3.34 -7.23 16.78
C ALA A 46 4.44 -7.53 17.81
N PHE A 47 5.62 -8.01 17.37
CA PHE A 47 6.77 -8.25 18.25
C PHE A 47 7.30 -7.00 18.98
N ARG A 48 6.89 -5.80 18.57
CA ARG A 48 7.30 -4.52 19.17
C ARG A 48 6.13 -3.76 19.79
N LEU A 49 4.95 -4.38 19.86
CA LEU A 49 3.78 -3.70 20.41
C LEU A 49 3.86 -3.57 21.94
N PRO A 50 3.37 -2.45 22.49
CA PRO A 50 3.05 -2.35 23.90
C PRO A 50 2.00 -3.39 24.32
N PRO A 51 1.92 -3.76 25.61
CA PRO A 51 1.05 -4.84 26.09
C PRO A 51 -0.46 -4.55 25.99
N TYR A 52 -0.85 -3.30 25.70
CA TYR A 52 -2.25 -2.90 25.55
C TYR A 52 -2.71 -2.85 24.07
N LEU A 53 -1.83 -3.16 23.13
CA LEU A 53 -2.13 -3.17 21.70
C LEU A 53 -2.05 -4.59 21.17
N ASP A 54 -3.06 -5.01 20.43
CA ASP A 54 -3.13 -6.31 19.79
C ASP A 54 -2.74 -6.23 18.31
N VAL A 55 -2.38 -7.37 17.73
CA VAL A 55 -2.16 -7.50 16.28
C VAL A 55 -3.40 -7.12 15.49
N ASP A 56 -4.60 -7.35 16.04
CA ASP A 56 -5.87 -6.97 15.42
C ASP A 56 -6.02 -5.46 15.28
N ASP A 57 -5.45 -4.67 16.20
CA ASP A 57 -5.44 -3.20 16.07
C ASP A 57 -4.61 -2.76 14.86
N LEU A 58 -3.47 -3.43 14.62
CA LEU A 58 -2.64 -3.18 13.44
C LEU A 58 -3.31 -3.65 12.15
N MET A 59 -4.06 -4.75 12.19
CA MET A 59 -4.85 -5.22 11.06
C MET A 59 -5.88 -4.18 10.64
N ASN A 60 -6.67 -3.68 11.60
CA ASN A 60 -7.70 -2.68 11.35
C ASN A 60 -7.09 -1.35 10.86
N ALA A 61 -6.01 -0.89 11.49
CA ALA A 61 -5.29 0.30 11.05
C ALA A 61 -4.75 0.17 9.62
N GLY A 62 -4.26 -1.01 9.23
CA GLY A 62 -3.78 -1.28 7.88
C GLY A 62 -4.88 -1.25 6.82
N VAL A 63 -6.06 -1.78 7.13
CA VAL A 63 -7.23 -1.72 6.23
C VAL A 63 -7.76 -0.29 6.10
N ILE A 64 -7.80 0.46 7.20
CA ILE A 64 -8.18 1.89 7.19
C ILE A 64 -7.19 2.71 6.37
N GLY A 65 -5.89 2.45 6.49
CA GLY A 65 -4.87 3.15 5.69
C GLY A 65 -4.91 2.83 4.18
N LEU A 66 -5.65 1.80 3.79
CA LEU A 66 -5.91 1.45 2.39
C LEU A 66 -7.15 2.16 1.83
N MET A 67 -8.06 2.68 2.69
CA MET A 67 -9.22 3.50 2.32
C MET A 67 -8.80 4.93 1.98
#